data_AF-A0A2E3I0L9-F1
#
_entry.id   AF-A0A2E3I0L9-F1
#
_cell.length_a   1.000
_cell.length_b   1.000
_cell.length_c   1.000
_cell.angle_alpha   90.00
_cell.angle_beta   90.00
_cell.angle_gamma   90.00
#
_symmetry.space_group_name_H-M   'P 1'
#
loop_
_entity.id
_entity.type
_entity.pdbx_description
1 polymer ?
#
loop_
_entity_poly.entity_id
_entity_poly.type
_entity_poly.pdbx_seq_one_letter_code
_entity_poly.pdbx_strand_id
1 'polypeptide(L)'
;MEGNNDIQVIAWSEFTEPESVYPTGIHGCLADHLNSCQGVTASVSSIEDPDQGVSEEQLESADVLIWFGHVKHGDVADTSVERIVKYVKENGLGFLGLHSTHFARPFKALMETECSFRAYVENGTKGDIKVVAPDHPIAAGVSDFTIPRVEWYGEPYAVPKAETVVLAGVYDNYTELTRDGLAWTVENGRVFYLRPGHETFPIYHMPEVKKIVENAVRWLAKAT
;
A
#
# COMPACT_ATOMS: atom_id res chain seq x y z
N MET A 1 31.02 -8.98 -11.51
CA MET A 1 29.83 -8.14 -11.71
C MET A 1 29.05 -8.29 -10.42
N GLU A 2 29.16 -7.34 -9.51
CA GLU A 2 28.30 -7.33 -8.33
C GLU A 2 26.87 -7.16 -8.86
N GLY A 3 26.02 -8.16 -8.65
CA GLY A 3 24.62 -8.10 -9.05
C GLY A 3 23.99 -6.86 -8.41
N ASN A 4 23.06 -6.22 -9.12
CA ASN A 4 22.36 -5.08 -8.57
C ASN A 4 21.57 -5.56 -7.33
N ASN A 5 22.03 -5.20 -6.13
CA ASN A 5 21.42 -5.57 -4.84
C ASN A 5 20.27 -4.62 -4.46
N ASP A 6 19.68 -3.94 -5.44
CA ASP A 6 18.55 -3.05 -5.23
C ASP A 6 17.30 -3.86 -4.92
N ILE A 7 16.49 -3.33 -4.00
CA ILE A 7 15.13 -3.85 -3.76
C ILE A 7 14.31 -3.65 -5.02
N GLN A 8 13.81 -4.74 -5.60
CA GLN A 8 12.97 -4.73 -6.79
C GLN A 8 11.50 -4.53 -6.40
N VAL A 9 10.89 -3.47 -6.91
CA VAL A 9 9.51 -3.09 -6.59
C VAL A 9 8.67 -3.10 -7.85
N ILE A 10 7.46 -3.63 -7.74
CA ILE A 10 6.39 -3.44 -8.72
C ILE A 10 5.36 -2.51 -8.10
N ALA A 11 5.15 -1.33 -8.71
CA ALA A 11 4.04 -0.45 -8.38
C ALA A 11 2.86 -0.73 -9.32
N TRP A 12 1.78 -1.29 -8.78
CA TRP A 12 0.60 -1.70 -9.53
C TRP A 12 -0.56 -0.71 -9.33
N SER A 13 -1.27 -0.37 -10.40
CA SER A 13 -2.54 0.38 -10.32
C SER A 13 -3.59 -0.14 -11.28
N GLU A 14 -4.85 0.04 -10.90
CA GLU A 14 -6.00 -0.20 -11.77
C GLU A 14 -6.35 0.97 -12.71
N PHE A 15 -5.70 2.13 -12.54
CA PHE A 15 -5.93 3.38 -13.29
C PHE A 15 -7.32 4.00 -13.10
N THR A 16 -7.78 4.16 -11.86
CA THR A 16 -8.98 4.96 -11.53
C THR A 16 -8.68 6.40 -11.15
N GLU A 17 -7.42 6.70 -10.88
CA GLU A 17 -6.94 8.02 -10.54
C GLU A 17 -7.10 9.05 -11.68
N PRO A 18 -7.56 10.29 -11.42
CA PRO A 18 -7.64 11.30 -12.45
C PRO A 18 -6.26 11.74 -12.94
N GLU A 19 -6.07 11.78 -14.26
CA GLU A 19 -4.81 12.28 -14.89
C GLU A 19 -4.44 13.71 -14.45
N SER A 20 -5.43 14.54 -14.10
CA SER A 20 -5.21 15.91 -13.61
C SER A 20 -4.52 15.95 -12.23
N VAL A 21 -4.57 14.86 -11.47
CA VAL A 21 -3.90 14.70 -10.16
C VAL A 21 -2.67 13.79 -10.29
N TYR A 22 -2.80 12.71 -11.05
CA TYR A 22 -1.76 11.70 -11.29
C TYR A 22 -1.60 11.43 -12.79
N PRO A 23 -0.83 12.26 -13.53
CA PRO A 23 -0.68 12.15 -14.98
C PRO A 23 -0.10 10.82 -15.46
N THR A 24 0.66 10.14 -14.62
CA THR A 24 1.30 8.84 -14.87
C THR A 24 0.73 7.75 -13.94
N GLY A 25 -0.46 7.98 -13.41
CA GLY A 25 -1.04 7.17 -12.34
C GLY A 25 -0.32 7.29 -11.00
N ILE A 26 -0.95 6.75 -9.95
CA ILE A 26 -0.40 6.66 -8.60
C ILE A 26 0.88 5.82 -8.62
N HIS A 27 0.85 4.69 -9.33
CA HIS A 27 2.00 3.81 -9.51
C HIS A 27 3.21 4.53 -10.12
N GLY A 28 3.02 5.36 -11.15
CA GLY A 28 4.11 6.15 -11.74
C GLY A 28 4.67 7.18 -10.75
N CYS A 29 3.81 7.88 -10.02
CA CYS A 29 4.23 8.82 -8.97
C CYS A 29 5.09 8.13 -7.88
N LEU A 30 4.70 6.93 -7.46
CA LEU A 30 5.45 6.15 -6.48
C LEU A 30 6.75 5.60 -7.06
N ALA A 31 6.72 5.05 -8.28
CA ALA A 31 7.90 4.52 -8.95
C ALA A 31 8.96 5.61 -9.18
N ASP A 32 8.57 6.81 -9.61
CA ASP A 32 9.48 7.95 -9.77
C ASP A 32 10.17 8.32 -8.44
N HIS A 33 9.41 8.34 -7.34
CA HIS A 33 10.00 8.58 -6.03
C HIS A 33 10.96 7.46 -5.63
N LEU A 34 10.54 6.20 -5.73
CA LEU A 34 11.34 5.05 -5.32
C LEU A 34 12.63 4.90 -6.14
N ASN A 35 12.57 5.16 -7.45
CA ASN A 35 13.75 5.18 -8.33
C ASN A 35 14.73 6.33 -8.02
N SER A 36 14.29 7.37 -7.29
CA SER A 36 15.18 8.41 -6.77
C SER A 36 15.87 8.01 -5.46
N CYS A 37 15.42 6.92 -4.82
CA CYS A 37 15.96 6.42 -3.56
C CYS A 37 17.10 5.42 -3.82
N GLN A 38 18.20 5.53 -3.06
CA GLN A 38 19.30 4.60 -3.16
C GLN A 38 18.88 3.17 -2.75
N GLY A 39 19.30 2.16 -3.53
CA GLY A 39 19.07 0.76 -3.19
C GLY A 39 17.67 0.25 -3.52
N VAL A 40 16.91 0.95 -4.37
CA VAL A 40 15.55 0.58 -4.78
C VAL A 40 15.42 0.80 -6.29
N THR A 41 14.91 -0.21 -6.99
CA THR A 41 14.51 -0.12 -8.39
C THR A 41 13.03 -0.44 -8.47
N ALA A 42 12.23 0.48 -9.02
CA ALA A 42 10.79 0.35 -9.15
C ALA A 42 10.37 0.31 -10.63
N SER A 43 9.58 -0.70 -10.95
CA SER A 43 8.83 -0.81 -12.21
C SER A 43 7.35 -0.54 -11.96
N VAL A 44 6.59 -0.37 -13.03
CA VAL A 44 5.15 -0.16 -12.97
C VAL A 44 4.41 -1.25 -13.74
N SER A 45 3.23 -1.60 -13.28
CA SER A 45 2.30 -2.46 -14.01
C SER A 45 0.85 -2.15 -13.66
N SER A 46 -0.09 -2.77 -14.35
CA SER A 46 -1.50 -2.45 -14.24
C SER A 46 -2.44 -3.58 -14.64
N ILE A 47 -3.73 -3.37 -14.39
CA ILE A 47 -4.77 -4.34 -14.69
C ILE A 47 -4.89 -4.68 -16.18
N GLU A 48 -4.50 -3.77 -17.08
CA GLU A 48 -4.61 -3.95 -18.53
C GLU A 48 -3.38 -4.63 -19.16
N ASP A 49 -2.30 -4.81 -18.39
CA ASP A 49 -1.09 -5.48 -18.87
C ASP A 49 -1.31 -7.00 -19.04
N PRO A 50 -0.47 -7.70 -19.83
CA PRO A 50 -0.46 -9.17 -19.86
C PRO A 50 -0.36 -9.75 -18.44
N ASP A 51 -1.11 -10.82 -18.19
CA ASP A 51 -1.26 -11.42 -16.85
C ASP A 51 -1.68 -10.42 -15.75
N GLN A 52 -2.35 -9.32 -16.15
CA GLN A 52 -2.73 -8.20 -15.28
C GLN A 52 -1.54 -7.58 -14.54
N GLY A 53 -0.35 -7.63 -15.15
CA GLY A 53 0.85 -7.00 -14.60
C GLY A 53 1.48 -7.75 -13.42
N VAL A 54 1.11 -9.02 -13.22
CA VAL A 54 1.60 -9.88 -12.13
C VAL A 54 1.93 -11.29 -12.64
N SER A 55 2.65 -11.40 -13.75
CA SER A 55 3.11 -12.71 -14.26
C SER A 55 4.05 -13.43 -13.28
N GLU A 56 4.28 -14.73 -13.48
CA GLU A 56 5.27 -15.49 -12.69
C GLU A 56 6.65 -14.83 -12.73
N GLU A 57 7.13 -14.43 -13.91
CA GLU A 57 8.42 -13.77 -14.11
C GLU A 57 8.50 -12.43 -13.36
N GLN A 58 7.41 -11.64 -13.36
CA GLN A 58 7.35 -10.38 -12.64
C GLN A 58 7.42 -10.61 -11.13
N LEU A 59 6.64 -11.54 -10.59
CA LEU A 59 6.62 -11.79 -9.15
C LEU A 59 7.88 -12.50 -8.65
N GLU A 60 8.52 -13.34 -9.47
CA GLU A 60 9.81 -13.98 -9.15
C GLU A 60 10.96 -12.98 -9.06
N SER A 61 10.91 -11.90 -9.84
CA SER A 61 11.93 -10.86 -9.85
C SER A 61 11.68 -9.72 -8.85
N ALA A 62 10.53 -9.69 -8.17
CA ALA A 62 10.14 -8.62 -7.26
C ALA A 62 10.31 -9.01 -5.79
N ASP A 63 10.81 -8.06 -4.99
CA ASP A 63 10.84 -8.15 -3.53
C ASP A 63 9.56 -7.57 -2.91
N VAL A 64 8.96 -6.57 -3.57
CA VAL A 64 7.76 -5.87 -3.08
C VAL A 64 6.77 -5.60 -4.20
N LEU A 65 5.51 -5.96 -3.97
CA LEU A 65 4.36 -5.55 -4.77
C LEU A 65 3.57 -4.47 -4.02
N ILE A 66 3.53 -3.26 -4.59
CA ILE A 66 2.66 -2.17 -4.15
C ILE A 66 1.37 -2.25 -4.95
N TRP A 67 0.22 -2.15 -4.29
CA TRP A 67 -1.08 -2.30 -4.91
C TRP A 67 -1.98 -1.11 -4.61
N PHE A 68 -2.45 -0.44 -5.66
CA PHE A 68 -3.58 0.48 -5.59
C PHE A 68 -4.75 -0.05 -6.44
N GLY A 69 -5.92 -0.22 -5.83
CA GLY A 69 -7.17 -0.48 -6.53
C GLY A 69 -8.37 0.09 -5.79
N HIS A 70 -9.49 0.31 -6.46
CA HIS A 70 -10.71 0.94 -5.97
C HIS A 70 -11.98 0.33 -6.59
N VAL A 71 -12.24 0.53 -7.88
CA VAL A 71 -13.52 0.14 -8.52
C VAL A 71 -13.43 -1.17 -9.30
N LYS A 72 -12.23 -1.55 -9.75
CA LYS A 72 -12.01 -2.73 -10.61
C LYS A 72 -11.57 -3.97 -9.83
N HIS A 73 -11.78 -4.01 -8.52
CA HIS A 73 -11.39 -5.15 -7.68
C HIS A 73 -11.93 -6.48 -8.21
N GLY A 74 -13.18 -6.51 -8.71
CA GLY A 74 -13.80 -7.70 -9.27
C GLY A 74 -13.19 -8.20 -10.58
N ASP A 75 -12.46 -7.34 -11.29
CA ASP A 75 -11.88 -7.64 -12.60
C ASP A 75 -10.52 -8.34 -12.50
N VAL A 76 -9.90 -8.34 -11.31
CA VAL A 76 -8.66 -9.09 -11.05
C VAL A 76 -8.97 -10.58 -11.09
N ALA A 77 -8.32 -11.33 -11.98
CA ALA A 77 -8.57 -12.74 -12.23
C ALA A 77 -8.16 -13.63 -11.04
N ASP A 78 -8.85 -14.76 -10.87
CA ASP A 78 -8.56 -15.75 -9.82
C ASP A 78 -7.10 -16.22 -9.87
N THR A 79 -6.60 -16.47 -11.08
CA THR A 79 -5.21 -16.89 -11.30
C THR A 79 -4.18 -15.86 -10.84
N SER A 80 -4.46 -14.56 -11.05
CA SER A 80 -3.62 -13.46 -10.56
C SER A 80 -3.63 -13.39 -9.03
N VAL A 81 -4.82 -13.54 -8.41
CA VAL A 81 -4.97 -13.56 -6.95
C VAL A 81 -4.22 -14.74 -6.34
N GLU A 82 -4.43 -15.95 -6.84
CA GLU A 82 -3.78 -17.17 -6.38
C GLU A 82 -2.25 -17.05 -6.47
N ARG A 83 -1.75 -16.49 -7.59
CA ARG A 83 -0.32 -16.27 -7.78
C ARG A 83 0.24 -15.28 -6.77
N ILE A 84 -0.38 -14.11 -6.58
CA ILE A 84 0.06 -13.12 -5.59
C ILE A 84 0.10 -13.74 -4.19
N VAL A 85 -0.96 -14.44 -3.79
CA VAL A 85 -1.04 -15.07 -2.46
C VAL A 85 0.07 -16.11 -2.28
N LYS A 86 0.33 -16.93 -3.30
CA LYS A 86 1.42 -17.91 -3.29
C LYS A 86 2.78 -17.22 -3.08
N TYR A 87 3.10 -16.19 -3.87
CA TYR A 87 4.39 -15.51 -3.74
C TYR A 87 4.56 -14.82 -2.38
N VAL A 88 3.49 -14.23 -1.83
CA VAL A 88 3.56 -13.65 -0.48
C VAL A 88 3.78 -14.75 0.55
N LYS A 89 2.96 -15.80 0.56
CA LYS A 89 2.99 -16.83 1.61
C LYS A 89 4.21 -17.74 1.53
N GLU A 90 4.61 -18.15 0.33
CA GLU A 90 5.65 -19.16 0.11
C GLU A 90 7.01 -18.56 -0.22
N ASN A 91 7.04 -17.52 -1.07
CA ASN A 91 8.28 -16.94 -1.58
C ASN A 91 8.76 -15.71 -0.79
N GLY A 92 7.96 -15.21 0.16
CA GLY A 92 8.32 -14.07 0.98
C GLY A 92 8.14 -12.71 0.31
N LEU A 93 7.37 -12.62 -0.78
CA LEU A 93 7.05 -11.35 -1.43
C LEU A 93 6.40 -10.39 -0.43
N GLY A 94 6.89 -9.16 -0.37
CA GLY A 94 6.27 -8.10 0.41
C GLY A 94 5.04 -7.51 -0.31
N PHE A 95 3.95 -7.28 0.41
CA PHE A 95 2.74 -6.66 -0.14
C PHE A 95 2.43 -5.33 0.55
N LEU A 96 2.37 -4.24 -0.21
CA LEU A 96 1.91 -2.92 0.26
C LEU A 96 0.54 -2.60 -0.31
N GLY A 97 -0.50 -2.72 0.51
CA GLY A 97 -1.85 -2.32 0.14
C GLY A 97 -2.11 -0.84 0.40
N LEU A 98 -2.60 -0.13 -0.60
CA LEU A 98 -2.84 1.31 -0.52
C LEU A 98 -4.34 1.65 -0.50
N HIS A 99 -4.78 2.42 0.49
CA HIS A 99 -6.09 3.05 0.58
C HIS A 99 -7.26 2.08 0.35
N SER A 100 -7.96 2.20 -0.77
CA SER A 100 -9.12 1.40 -1.17
C SER A 100 -8.79 -0.08 -1.43
N THR A 101 -7.49 -0.42 -1.47
CA THR A 101 -7.00 -1.81 -1.55
C THR A 101 -7.52 -2.72 -0.43
N HIS A 102 -8.10 -2.17 0.64
CA HIS A 102 -8.78 -2.98 1.64
C HIS A 102 -9.86 -3.88 1.04
N PHE A 103 -10.50 -3.53 -0.09
CA PHE A 103 -11.42 -4.42 -0.80
C PHE A 103 -10.82 -5.19 -1.98
N ALA A 104 -9.52 -5.02 -2.27
CA ALA A 104 -8.87 -5.75 -3.34
C ALA A 104 -8.88 -7.26 -3.06
N ARG A 105 -9.19 -8.04 -4.10
CA ARG A 105 -9.19 -9.51 -4.04
C ARG A 105 -7.90 -10.12 -3.46
N PRO A 106 -6.69 -9.73 -3.89
CA PRO A 106 -5.46 -10.26 -3.28
C PRO A 106 -5.33 -9.89 -1.80
N PHE A 107 -5.69 -8.66 -1.40
CA PHE A 107 -5.62 -8.24 0.00
C PHE A 107 -6.60 -9.03 0.88
N LYS A 108 -7.86 -9.18 0.45
CA LYS A 108 -8.84 -10.02 1.16
C LYS A 108 -8.38 -11.48 1.28
N ALA A 109 -7.77 -12.03 0.23
CA ALA A 109 -7.27 -13.39 0.24
C ALA A 109 -6.06 -13.58 1.19
N LEU A 110 -5.20 -12.57 1.31
CA LEU A 110 -4.08 -12.58 2.27
C LEU A 110 -4.55 -12.44 3.72
N MET A 111 -5.56 -11.60 3.95
CA MET A 111 -6.08 -11.32 5.29
C MET A 111 -7.09 -12.38 5.78
N GLU A 112 -7.72 -13.13 4.86
CA GLU A 112 -8.74 -14.13 5.17
C GLU A 112 -9.92 -13.57 5.98
N THR A 113 -10.26 -12.29 5.74
CA THR A 113 -11.37 -11.57 6.35
C THR A 113 -12.10 -10.67 5.34
N GLU A 114 -13.19 -10.04 5.78
CA GLU A 114 -13.97 -9.14 4.91
C GLU A 114 -13.22 -7.88 4.50
N CYS A 115 -12.27 -7.43 5.32
CA CYS A 115 -11.49 -6.20 5.11
C CYS A 115 -12.39 -4.98 4.86
N SER A 116 -13.55 -4.93 5.53
CA SER A 116 -14.49 -3.82 5.50
C SER A 116 -14.30 -2.91 6.69
N PHE A 117 -14.32 -1.60 6.45
CA PHE A 117 -14.52 -0.60 7.50
C PHE A 117 -16.02 -0.44 7.79
N ARG A 118 -16.36 0.02 9.00
CA ARG A 118 -17.75 0.34 9.36
C ARG A 118 -18.31 1.49 8.51
N ALA A 119 -17.48 2.48 8.22
CA ALA A 119 -17.87 3.70 7.53
C ALA A 119 -16.76 4.18 6.59
N TYR A 120 -17.16 4.90 5.55
CA TYR A 120 -16.29 5.71 4.70
C TYR A 120 -16.96 7.07 4.47
N VAL A 121 -16.17 8.15 4.45
CA VAL A 121 -16.67 9.51 4.23
C VAL A 121 -15.70 10.29 3.35
N GLU A 122 -16.14 10.59 2.14
CA GLU A 122 -15.42 11.41 1.16
C GLU A 122 -15.89 12.86 1.21
N ASN A 123 -15.56 13.57 2.30
CA ASN A 123 -15.90 14.99 2.45
C ASN A 123 -14.70 15.94 2.27
N GLY A 124 -13.51 15.38 2.01
CA GLY A 124 -12.28 16.14 1.78
C GLY A 124 -11.85 17.00 2.98
N THR A 125 -12.28 16.66 4.20
CA THR A 125 -11.78 17.30 5.43
C THR A 125 -10.34 16.88 5.72
N LYS A 126 -9.68 17.61 6.63
CA LYS A 126 -8.32 17.26 7.04
C LYS A 126 -8.30 15.99 7.89
N GLY A 127 -7.18 15.27 7.86
CA GLY A 127 -6.88 14.18 8.79
C GLY A 127 -5.55 14.42 9.49
N ASP A 128 -5.53 14.29 10.82
CA ASP A 128 -4.29 14.37 11.59
C ASP A 128 -3.71 12.97 11.76
N ILE A 129 -2.55 12.70 11.15
CA ILE A 129 -1.86 11.42 11.21
C ILE A 129 -0.86 11.42 12.36
N LYS A 130 -0.93 10.37 13.18
CA LYS A 130 -0.13 10.15 14.39
C LYS A 130 0.79 8.96 14.22
N VAL A 131 2.07 9.15 14.51
CA VAL A 131 3.04 8.05 14.59
C VAL A 131 2.89 7.39 15.96
N VAL A 132 2.31 6.17 15.98
CA VAL A 132 2.01 5.47 17.24
C VAL A 132 3.00 4.35 17.57
N ALA A 133 3.82 3.93 16.60
CA ALA A 133 4.96 3.02 16.81
C ALA A 133 6.26 3.65 16.27
N PRO A 134 6.86 4.63 16.97
CA PRO A 134 8.01 5.41 16.47
C PRO A 134 9.28 4.56 16.27
N ASP A 135 9.40 3.45 16.99
CA ASP A 135 10.55 2.53 16.86
C ASP A 135 10.42 1.56 15.66
N HIS A 136 9.25 1.51 15.02
CA HIS A 136 9.04 0.64 13.86
C HIS A 136 9.79 1.20 12.63
N PRO A 137 10.48 0.37 11.82
CA PRO A 137 11.25 0.86 10.67
C PRO A 137 10.45 1.71 9.67
N ILE A 138 9.15 1.42 9.51
CA ILE A 138 8.24 2.20 8.67
C ILE A 138 8.10 3.66 9.13
N ALA A 139 8.17 3.90 10.45
CA ALA A 139 8.07 5.23 11.05
C ALA A 139 9.40 6.02 11.04
N ALA A 140 10.50 5.43 10.57
CA ALA A 140 11.82 6.06 10.65
C ALA A 140 11.86 7.42 9.92
N GLY A 141 12.12 8.49 10.68
CA GLY A 141 12.19 9.86 10.16
C GLY A 141 10.82 10.48 9.82
N VAL A 142 9.72 9.85 10.23
CA VAL A 142 8.35 10.37 10.07
C VAL A 142 7.90 10.95 11.42
N SER A 143 7.41 12.20 11.39
CA SER A 143 6.75 12.84 12.54
C SER A 143 5.24 12.90 12.30
N ASP A 144 4.47 13.24 13.32
CA ASP A 144 3.06 13.59 13.16
C ASP A 144 2.88 14.64 12.06
N PHE A 145 1.85 14.49 11.23
CA PHE A 145 1.55 15.41 10.14
C PHE A 145 0.04 15.48 9.87
N THR A 146 -0.37 16.48 9.09
CA THR A 146 -1.78 16.66 8.71
C THR A 146 -1.91 16.51 7.22
N ILE A 147 -2.84 15.65 6.78
CA ILE A 147 -3.26 15.57 5.39
C ILE A 147 -4.38 16.60 5.19
N PRO A 148 -4.22 17.62 4.31
CA PRO A 148 -5.17 18.73 4.23
C PRO A 148 -6.57 18.34 3.74
N ARG A 149 -6.64 17.37 2.82
CA ARG A 149 -7.88 16.86 2.23
C ARG A 149 -7.76 15.37 2.05
N VAL A 150 -8.70 14.61 2.61
CA VAL A 150 -8.64 13.16 2.59
C VAL A 150 -10.03 12.55 2.76
N GLU A 151 -10.31 11.45 2.07
CA GLU A 151 -11.39 10.53 2.44
C GLU A 151 -10.93 9.75 3.66
N TRP A 152 -11.77 9.58 4.68
CA TRP A 152 -11.44 8.78 5.85
C TRP A 152 -12.37 7.58 6.02
N TYR A 153 -11.85 6.54 6.67
CA TYR A 153 -12.57 5.32 6.98
C TYR A 153 -12.74 5.19 8.50
N GLY A 154 -13.90 4.71 8.95
CA GLY A 154 -14.23 4.57 10.36
C GLY A 154 -14.13 3.12 10.86
N GLU A 155 -13.53 2.94 12.03
CA GLU A 155 -13.45 1.65 12.73
C GLU A 155 -14.84 1.16 13.20
N PRO A 156 -15.06 -0.15 13.44
CA PRO A 156 -14.10 -1.23 13.30
C PRO A 156 -13.74 -1.56 11.84
N TYR A 157 -12.47 -1.90 11.64
CA TYR A 157 -11.92 -2.47 10.42
C TYR A 157 -11.77 -3.99 10.57
N ALA A 158 -12.50 -4.74 9.75
CA ALA A 158 -12.62 -6.20 9.81
C ALA A 158 -11.40 -6.92 9.19
N VAL A 159 -10.26 -6.79 9.85
CA VAL A 159 -8.99 -7.45 9.52
C VAL A 159 -8.48 -8.30 10.68
N PRO A 160 -7.57 -9.26 10.45
CA PRO A 160 -6.84 -9.92 11.53
C PRO A 160 -6.15 -8.89 12.42
N LYS A 161 -5.91 -9.28 13.68
CA LYS A 161 -5.17 -8.43 14.60
C LYS A 161 -3.79 -8.13 14.01
N ALA A 162 -3.54 -6.85 13.71
CA ALA A 162 -2.23 -6.40 13.28
C ALA A 162 -1.18 -6.63 14.37
N GLU A 163 0.01 -7.02 13.95
CA GLU A 163 1.17 -7.16 14.83
C GLU A 163 1.60 -5.80 15.35
N THR A 164 1.59 -4.80 14.46
CA THR A 164 1.88 -3.41 14.80
C THR A 164 0.91 -2.48 14.07
N VAL A 165 0.33 -1.54 14.82
CA VAL A 165 -0.26 -0.33 14.23
C VAL A 165 0.86 0.71 14.25
N VAL A 166 1.32 1.13 13.08
CA VAL A 166 2.41 2.10 12.92
C VAL A 166 1.88 3.53 12.95
N LEU A 167 0.74 3.74 12.30
CA LEU A 167 0.10 5.04 12.14
C LEU A 167 -1.35 4.96 12.59
N ALA A 168 -1.84 6.01 13.24
CA ALA A 168 -3.26 6.22 13.52
C ALA A 168 -3.72 7.56 12.93
N GLY A 169 -4.90 7.59 12.33
CA GLY A 169 -5.51 8.80 11.81
C GLY A 169 -6.61 9.30 12.75
N VAL A 170 -6.69 10.62 12.91
CA VAL A 170 -7.75 11.29 13.67
C VAL A 170 -8.54 12.19 12.74
N TYR A 171 -9.85 11.94 12.69
CA TYR A 171 -10.78 12.48 11.70
C TYR A 171 -12.03 13.04 12.36
N ASP A 172 -12.86 13.70 11.55
CA ASP A 172 -14.17 14.24 11.93
C ASP A 172 -14.16 15.05 13.24
N ASN A 173 -13.33 16.09 13.32
CA ASN A 173 -13.20 16.92 14.54
C ASN A 173 -12.85 16.11 15.80
N TYR A 174 -11.96 15.12 15.65
CA TYR A 174 -11.45 14.27 16.74
C TYR A 174 -12.47 13.26 17.30
N THR A 175 -13.51 12.92 16.54
CA THR A 175 -14.52 11.90 16.93
C THR A 175 -14.22 10.51 16.35
N GLU A 176 -13.46 10.44 15.25
CA GLU A 176 -13.13 9.19 14.57
C GLU A 176 -11.62 8.93 14.66
N LEU A 177 -11.26 7.76 15.19
CA LEU A 177 -9.89 7.27 15.28
C LEU A 177 -9.78 6.00 14.44
N THR A 178 -8.78 5.94 13.58
CA THR A 178 -8.61 4.83 12.64
C THR A 178 -7.18 4.33 12.65
N ARG A 179 -7.02 3.00 12.57
CA ARG A 179 -5.71 2.39 12.33
C ARG A 179 -5.35 2.66 10.86
N ASP A 180 -4.38 3.55 10.64
CA ASP A 180 -4.06 4.06 9.30
C ASP A 180 -2.83 3.39 8.68
N GLY A 181 -1.98 2.76 9.49
CA GLY A 181 -0.82 2.00 9.04
C GLY A 181 -0.75 0.71 9.82
N LEU A 182 -1.05 -0.43 9.20
CA LEU A 182 -1.08 -1.73 9.88
C LEU A 182 -0.08 -2.69 9.23
N ALA A 183 0.68 -3.39 10.06
CA ALA A 183 1.70 -4.34 9.66
C ALA A 183 1.37 -5.77 10.15
N TRP A 184 1.62 -6.75 9.29
CA TRP A 184 1.48 -8.17 9.56
C TRP A 184 2.64 -8.96 8.96
N THR A 185 2.95 -10.09 9.57
CA THR A 185 3.65 -11.19 8.92
C THR A 185 2.60 -12.18 8.39
N VAL A 186 2.76 -12.63 7.15
CA VAL A 186 1.85 -13.59 6.50
C VAL A 186 2.70 -14.72 5.95
N GLU A 187 2.83 -15.78 6.76
CA GLU A 187 3.76 -16.89 6.52
C GLU A 187 5.19 -16.36 6.28
N ASN A 188 5.79 -16.62 5.12
CA ASN A 188 7.14 -16.13 4.80
C ASN A 188 7.17 -14.65 4.40
N GLY A 189 6.03 -14.07 4.04
CA GLY A 189 5.92 -12.69 3.56
C GLY A 189 5.53 -11.69 4.64
N ARG A 190 5.53 -10.42 4.25
CA ARG A 190 5.04 -9.31 5.07
C ARG A 190 4.00 -8.51 4.32
N VAL A 191 3.01 -8.00 5.06
CA VAL A 191 1.97 -7.13 4.53
C VAL A 191 1.96 -5.83 5.31
N PHE A 192 1.93 -4.71 4.59
CA PHE A 192 1.65 -3.40 5.17
C PHE A 192 0.44 -2.79 4.46
N TYR A 193 -0.52 -2.28 5.23
CA TYR A 193 -1.66 -1.52 4.71
C TYR A 193 -1.51 -0.06 5.13
N LEU A 194 -1.56 0.85 4.17
CA LEU A 194 -1.53 2.29 4.37
C LEU A 194 -2.85 2.90 3.91
N ARG A 195 -3.63 3.44 4.84
CA ARG A 195 -5.00 3.92 4.59
C ARG A 195 -5.08 5.24 3.81
N PRO A 196 -4.25 6.28 4.03
CA PRO A 196 -4.39 7.52 3.28
C PRO A 196 -3.96 7.37 1.82
N GLY A 197 -4.84 7.76 0.89
CA GLY A 197 -4.49 7.66 -0.53
C GLY A 197 -5.63 7.76 -1.54
N HIS A 198 -6.71 8.47 -1.21
CA HIS A 198 -7.83 8.68 -2.12
C HIS A 198 -7.39 9.39 -3.39
N GLU A 199 -7.80 8.87 -4.54
CA GLU A 199 -7.21 9.15 -5.84
C GLU A 199 -7.44 10.58 -6.34
N THR A 200 -8.49 11.26 -5.86
CA THR A 200 -8.79 12.64 -6.23
C THR A 200 -7.96 13.67 -5.44
N PHE A 201 -7.17 13.23 -4.45
CA PHE A 201 -6.30 14.08 -3.65
C PHE A 201 -4.81 13.75 -3.89
N PRO A 202 -3.92 14.77 -3.89
CA PRO A 202 -2.49 14.60 -4.17
C PRO A 202 -1.71 14.04 -2.96
N ILE A 203 -2.25 13.04 -2.26
CA ILE A 203 -1.70 12.49 -1.01
C ILE A 203 -0.34 11.83 -1.26
N TYR A 204 -0.17 11.08 -2.36
CA TYR A 204 1.11 10.44 -2.68
C TYR A 204 2.17 11.41 -3.19
N HIS A 205 1.83 12.69 -3.40
CA HIS A 205 2.83 13.74 -3.66
C HIS A 205 3.46 14.29 -2.38
N MET A 206 2.83 14.06 -1.22
CA MET A 206 3.30 14.58 0.06
C MET A 206 4.62 13.91 0.49
N PRO A 207 5.60 14.68 0.99
CA PRO A 207 6.90 14.14 1.38
C PRO A 207 6.81 13.12 2.52
N GLU A 208 5.88 13.32 3.47
CA GLU A 208 5.65 12.40 4.59
C GLU A 208 5.15 11.04 4.09
N VAL A 209 4.18 11.05 3.16
CA VAL A 209 3.60 9.84 2.59
C VAL A 209 4.63 9.10 1.73
N LYS A 210 5.37 9.83 0.89
CA LYS A 210 6.51 9.28 0.12
C LYS A 210 7.52 8.59 1.04
N LYS A 211 7.88 9.24 2.15
CA LYS A 211 8.82 8.67 3.13
C LYS A 211 8.27 7.40 3.79
N ILE A 212 6.99 7.37 4.14
CA ILE A 212 6.33 6.17 4.68
C ILE A 212 6.38 5.03 3.66
N VAL A 213 6.06 5.28 2.39
CA VAL A 213 6.11 4.28 1.32
C VAL A 213 7.53 3.75 1.11
N GLU A 214 8.54 4.63 1.07
CA GLU A 214 9.95 4.22 0.98
C GLU A 214 10.33 3.29 2.15
N ASN A 215 10.01 3.69 3.38
CA ASN A 215 10.32 2.89 4.56
C ASN A 215 9.56 1.56 4.58
N ALA A 216 8.29 1.56 4.12
CA ALA A 216 7.48 0.36 3.98
C ALA A 216 8.11 -0.62 2.99
N VAL A 217 8.51 -0.17 1.79
CA VAL A 217 9.23 -0.99 0.81
C VAL A 217 10.47 -1.63 1.43
N ARG A 218 11.29 -0.85 2.15
CA ARG A 218 12.51 -1.38 2.80
C ARG A 218 12.23 -2.36 3.94
N TRP A 219 11.08 -2.25 4.59
CA TRP A 219 10.67 -3.19 5.66
C TRP A 219 10.08 -4.47 5.07
N LEU A 220 9.29 -4.35 4.00
CA LEU A 220 8.66 -5.44 3.28
C LEU A 220 9.70 -6.34 2.60
N ALA A 221 10.70 -5.76 1.94
CA ALA A 221 11.77 -6.50 1.26
C ALA A 221 12.70 -7.28 2.20
N LYS A 222 12.65 -7.02 3.51
CA LYS A 222 13.46 -7.72 4.52
C LYS A 222 12.80 -9.01 5.03
N ALA A 223 12.00 -9.66 4.20
CA ALA A 223 11.43 -10.96 4.52
C ALA A 223 12.55 -12.01 4.60
N THR A 224 12.36 -12.98 5.50
CA THR A 224 13.38 -13.86 6.09
C THR A 224 13.84 -14.99 5.19
#